data_AF-A0A455XAZ0-F1
#
_entry.id   AF-A0A455XAZ0-F1
#
_cell.length_a   1.000
_cell.length_b   1.000
_cell.length_c   1.000
_cell.angle_alpha   90.00
_cell.angle_beta   90.00
_cell.angle_gamma   90.00
#
_symmetry.space_group_name_H-M   'P 1'
#
loop_
_entity.id
_entity.type
_entity.pdbx_description
1 polymer ?
#
loop_
_entity_poly.entity_id
_entity_poly.type
_entity_poly.pdbx_seq_one_letter_code
_entity_poly.pdbx_strand_id
1 'polypeptide(L)'
;MGNTNKCTMPSDALVIFGVTGDLVHKMIFPALYAMAMRSLQPDDVVRGQYAGYRKEPGVAKGSDVETFSALRLFIDSWRWEGVPWYLRSGKCLAATAAEVLVELKPPPQRLFDDLTPVAGRANYLRCRLSPNSVVAIAAGVKRAGKDFVGDQHELYLLDEQPGEKPLYERLLRDTMAGDGALFTREDAVEAAWAVVDPVLYTHHRIHRYKPGNWGSKQADAFIAPDGNWHYPIPVKAAK
;
A
#
# COMPACT_ATOMS: atom_id res chain seq x y z
N MET A 1 -31.33 32.50 -23.61
CA MET A 1 -31.07 31.17 -24.22
C MET A 1 -29.56 30.99 -24.25
N GLY A 2 -28.87 30.24 -23.39
CA GLY A 2 -29.26 29.04 -22.67
C GLY A 2 -28.41 27.88 -23.21
N ASN A 3 -27.20 27.68 -22.68
CA ASN A 3 -26.66 26.33 -22.50
C ASN A 3 -25.51 26.31 -21.49
N THR A 4 -25.86 26.01 -20.24
CA THR A 4 -24.92 25.62 -19.18
C THR A 4 -24.55 24.16 -19.39
N ASN A 5 -23.33 23.88 -19.87
CA ASN A 5 -22.76 22.54 -19.77
C ASN A 5 -22.43 22.24 -18.30
N LYS A 6 -23.44 21.75 -17.57
CA LYS A 6 -23.26 21.08 -16.29
C LYS A 6 -22.50 19.78 -16.56
N CYS A 7 -21.21 19.78 -16.31
CA CYS A 7 -20.44 18.55 -16.17
C CYS A 7 -20.85 17.93 -14.83
N THR A 8 -21.82 17.03 -14.85
CA THR A 8 -22.18 16.18 -13.70
C THR A 8 -21.05 15.18 -13.49
N MET A 9 -20.14 15.46 -12.55
CA MET A 9 -19.28 14.43 -11.99
C MET A 9 -20.12 13.60 -11.00
N PRO A 10 -20.24 12.28 -11.15
CA PRO A 10 -20.86 11.46 -10.12
C PRO A 10 -19.95 11.48 -8.88
N SER A 11 -20.56 11.72 -7.72
CA SER A 11 -19.91 11.56 -6.42
C SER A 11 -19.55 10.09 -6.21
N ASP A 12 -18.28 9.78 -6.03
CA ASP A 12 -17.85 8.44 -5.61
C ASP A 12 -18.14 8.26 -4.12
N ALA A 13 -19.32 7.72 -3.82
CA ALA A 13 -19.71 7.37 -2.47
C ALA A 13 -18.88 6.16 -1.98
N LEU A 14 -18.16 6.33 -0.86
CA LEU A 14 -17.69 5.22 -0.05
C LEU A 14 -18.84 4.77 0.85
N VAL A 15 -19.57 3.75 0.40
CA VAL A 15 -20.57 3.05 1.20
C VAL A 15 -19.93 1.75 1.69
N ILE A 16 -19.70 1.63 2.99
CA ILE A 16 -19.37 0.35 3.64
C ILE A 16 -20.67 -0.17 4.24
N PHE A 17 -21.23 -1.22 3.63
CA PHE A 17 -22.22 -2.08 4.27
C PHE A 17 -21.78 -3.53 4.11
N GLY A 18 -21.98 -4.33 5.17
CA GLY A 18 -21.65 -5.74 5.22
C GLY A 18 -22.24 -6.50 4.04
N VAL A 19 -21.37 -7.23 3.35
CA VAL A 19 -21.77 -8.28 2.41
C VAL A 19 -21.47 -9.61 3.10
N THR A 20 -22.36 -10.01 4.01
CA THR A 20 -22.43 -11.38 4.51
C THR A 20 -23.32 -12.18 3.57
N GLY A 21 -22.74 -13.12 2.81
CA GLY A 21 -23.49 -14.01 1.94
C GLY A 21 -22.61 -14.94 1.09
N ASP A 22 -22.83 -16.24 1.23
CA ASP A 22 -22.03 -17.36 0.71
C ASP A 22 -21.86 -17.40 -0.83
N LEU A 23 -22.74 -16.74 -1.60
CA LEU A 23 -22.67 -16.75 -3.07
C LEU A 23 -21.65 -15.78 -3.68
N VAL A 24 -21.33 -14.67 -3.01
CA VAL A 24 -20.37 -13.67 -3.50
C VAL A 24 -18.92 -14.16 -3.31
N HIS A 25 -18.68 -14.94 -2.25
CA HIS A 25 -17.36 -15.46 -1.87
C HIS A 25 -16.89 -16.65 -2.72
N LYS A 26 -17.82 -17.41 -3.32
CA LYS A 26 -17.50 -18.68 -3.99
C LYS A 26 -17.24 -18.57 -5.50
N MET A 27 -17.93 -17.71 -6.25
CA MET A 27 -17.87 -17.74 -7.73
C MET A 27 -17.42 -16.45 -8.41
N ILE A 28 -17.63 -15.27 -7.83
CA ILE A 28 -17.40 -13.99 -8.52
C ILE A 28 -16.02 -13.38 -8.18
N PHE A 29 -15.61 -13.40 -6.91
CA PHE A 29 -14.34 -12.79 -6.51
C PHE A 29 -13.08 -13.50 -7.03
N PRO A 30 -12.99 -14.84 -7.10
CA PRO A 30 -11.77 -15.48 -7.60
C PRO A 30 -11.58 -15.29 -9.11
N ALA A 31 -12.66 -15.34 -9.90
CA ALA A 31 -12.61 -15.10 -11.34
C ALA A 31 -12.28 -13.63 -11.67
N LEU A 32 -12.76 -12.66 -10.87
CA LEU A 32 -12.41 -11.24 -11.03
C LEU A 32 -11.00 -10.89 -10.51
N TYR A 33 -10.52 -11.52 -9.43
CA TYR A 33 -9.16 -11.27 -8.93
C TYR A 33 -8.07 -11.88 -9.83
N ALA A 34 -8.33 -13.04 -10.42
CA ALA A 34 -7.41 -13.67 -11.36
C ALA A 34 -7.37 -13.01 -12.75
N MET A 35 -8.44 -12.31 -13.17
CA MET A 35 -8.50 -11.63 -14.47
C MET A 35 -8.19 -10.13 -14.43
N ALA A 36 -8.18 -9.49 -13.25
CA ALA A 36 -8.05 -8.03 -13.17
C ALA A 36 -6.61 -7.53 -12.93
N MET A 37 -5.68 -8.32 -12.39
CA MET A 37 -4.32 -7.82 -12.18
C MET A 37 -3.47 -8.02 -13.43
N ARG A 38 -2.97 -6.92 -13.98
CA ARG A 38 -2.04 -6.97 -15.11
C ARG A 38 -0.74 -7.66 -14.70
N SER A 39 -0.23 -8.54 -15.56
CA SER A 39 1.09 -9.12 -15.37
C SER A 39 2.15 -8.03 -15.33
N LEU A 40 3.02 -8.11 -14.32
CA LEU A 40 4.10 -7.14 -14.13
C LEU A 40 5.06 -7.17 -15.32
N GLN A 41 5.48 -5.99 -15.76
CA GLN A 41 6.57 -5.82 -16.70
C GLN A 41 7.85 -5.42 -15.96
N PRO A 42 9.05 -5.58 -16.56
CA PRO A 42 10.30 -5.17 -15.94
C PRO A 42 10.29 -3.71 -15.46
N ASP A 43 9.57 -2.83 -16.17
CA ASP A 43 9.43 -1.41 -15.85
C ASP A 43 8.46 -1.13 -14.70
N ASP A 44 7.66 -2.11 -14.27
CA ASP A 44 6.75 -2.01 -13.12
C ASP A 44 7.41 -2.47 -11.80
N VAL A 45 8.71 -2.75 -11.84
CA VAL A 45 9.51 -3.30 -10.74
C VAL A 45 10.79 -2.49 -10.54
N VAL A 46 11.05 -2.09 -9.29
CA VAL A 46 12.35 -1.59 -8.86
C VAL A 46 12.95 -2.54 -7.84
N ARG A 47 14.06 -3.17 -8.19
CA ARG A 47 14.80 -4.09 -7.31
C ARG A 47 15.95 -3.37 -6.63
N GLY A 48 16.13 -3.63 -5.33
CA GLY A 48 17.19 -3.04 -4.52
C GLY A 48 17.99 -4.09 -3.75
N GLN A 49 19.27 -3.83 -3.49
CA GLN A 49 20.12 -4.68 -2.64
C GLN A 49 20.87 -3.80 -1.62
N TYR A 50 20.80 -4.11 -0.33
CA TYR A 50 21.49 -3.30 0.66
C TYR A 50 23.01 -3.44 0.55
N ALA A 51 23.73 -2.35 0.79
CA ALA A 51 25.18 -2.34 0.79
C ALA A 51 25.69 -3.22 1.94
N GLY A 52 26.36 -4.32 1.59
CA GLY A 52 26.88 -5.31 2.55
C GLY A 52 26.36 -6.73 2.30
N TYR A 53 25.21 -6.90 1.63
CA TYR A 53 24.58 -8.21 1.43
C TYR A 53 25.50 -9.28 0.82
N ARG A 54 26.34 -8.89 -0.15
CA ARG A 54 27.30 -9.81 -0.80
C ARG A 54 28.46 -10.28 0.10
N LYS A 55 28.57 -9.73 1.31
CA LYS A 55 29.56 -10.13 2.33
C LYS A 55 28.96 -11.11 3.34
N GLU A 56 27.64 -11.33 3.32
CA GLU A 56 26.98 -12.25 4.23
C GLU A 56 27.42 -13.70 3.95
N PRO A 57 27.57 -14.53 4.99
CA PRO A 57 27.87 -15.95 4.83
C PRO A 57 26.85 -16.64 3.91
N GLY A 58 27.33 -17.37 2.89
CA GLY A 58 26.47 -18.09 1.95
C GLY A 58 25.95 -17.27 0.75
N VAL A 59 26.26 -15.96 0.67
CA VAL A 59 25.85 -15.13 -0.47
C VAL A 59 26.92 -15.10 -1.56
N ALA A 60 26.51 -15.31 -2.82
CA ALA A 60 27.42 -15.23 -3.96
C ALA A 60 28.01 -13.81 -4.14
N LYS A 61 29.31 -13.69 -4.42
CA LYS A 61 30.02 -12.40 -4.61
C LYS A 61 29.41 -11.53 -5.72
N GLY A 62 28.83 -12.16 -6.74
CA GLY A 62 28.15 -11.51 -7.86
C GLY A 62 26.63 -11.41 -7.72
N SER A 63 26.06 -11.75 -6.56
CA SER A 63 24.60 -11.90 -6.39
C SER A 63 23.81 -10.67 -6.85
N ASP A 64 22.85 -10.90 -7.73
CA ASP A 64 21.83 -9.95 -8.17
C ASP A 64 20.49 -10.18 -7.48
N VAL A 65 20.45 -10.91 -6.36
CA VAL A 65 19.24 -11.14 -5.57
C VAL A 65 18.84 -9.86 -4.85
N GLU A 66 17.56 -9.49 -4.94
CA GLU A 66 17.03 -8.31 -4.27
C GLU A 66 16.83 -8.54 -2.77
N THR A 67 17.08 -7.49 -2.00
CA THR A 67 16.71 -7.39 -0.58
C THR A 67 15.65 -6.32 -0.35
N PHE A 68 15.23 -5.62 -1.41
CA PHE A 68 14.17 -4.64 -1.46
C PHE A 68 13.48 -4.74 -2.83
N SER A 69 12.17 -4.59 -2.87
CA SER A 69 11.41 -4.46 -4.11
C SER A 69 10.32 -3.41 -3.95
N ALA A 70 10.13 -2.59 -4.99
CA ALA A 70 8.96 -1.74 -5.15
C ALA A 70 8.25 -2.12 -6.45
N LEU A 71 6.93 -2.27 -6.39
CA LEU A 71 6.06 -2.73 -7.46
C LEU A 71 4.98 -1.69 -7.75
N ARG A 72 4.60 -1.55 -9.01
CA ARG A 72 3.38 -0.84 -9.42
C ARG A 72 2.43 -1.82 -10.10
N LEU A 73 1.21 -1.88 -9.59
CA LEU A 73 0.17 -2.78 -10.07
C LEU A 73 -1.06 -1.98 -10.48
N PHE A 74 -1.84 -2.56 -11.39
CA PHE A 74 -3.17 -2.06 -11.76
C PHE A 74 -4.18 -3.18 -11.62
N ILE A 75 -5.37 -2.81 -11.13
CA ILE A 75 -6.52 -3.71 -11.04
C ILE A 75 -7.53 -3.26 -12.10
N ASP A 76 -7.64 -4.03 -13.17
CA ASP A 76 -8.58 -3.89 -14.28
C ASP A 76 -9.99 -4.25 -13.82
N SER A 77 -10.58 -3.34 -13.07
CA SER A 77 -11.98 -3.37 -12.67
C SER A 77 -12.55 -1.97 -12.71
N TRP A 78 -13.86 -1.85 -12.92
CA TRP A 78 -14.57 -0.57 -12.92
C TRP A 78 -14.29 0.28 -11.66
N ARG A 79 -14.06 -0.36 -10.51
CA ARG A 79 -13.85 0.31 -9.23
C ARG A 79 -12.44 0.91 -9.09
N TRP A 80 -11.46 0.32 -9.77
CA TRP A 80 -10.02 0.61 -9.64
C TRP A 80 -9.37 1.06 -10.95
N GLU A 81 -10.17 1.35 -11.96
CA GLU A 81 -9.70 1.79 -13.27
C GLU A 81 -8.82 3.04 -13.13
N GLY A 82 -7.59 2.94 -13.67
CA GLY A 82 -6.61 4.01 -13.62
C GLY A 82 -6.02 4.31 -12.24
N VAL A 83 -6.31 3.52 -11.20
CA VAL A 83 -5.75 3.70 -9.86
C VAL A 83 -4.50 2.83 -9.70
N PRO A 84 -3.29 3.41 -9.56
CA PRO A 84 -2.07 2.64 -9.37
C PRO A 84 -1.97 2.12 -7.92
N TRP A 85 -1.54 0.87 -7.79
CA TRP A 85 -1.22 0.24 -6.51
C TRP A 85 0.29 0.11 -6.35
N TYR A 86 0.84 0.84 -5.39
CA TYR A 86 2.26 0.79 -5.08
C TYR A 86 2.52 -0.09 -3.87
N LEU A 87 3.30 -1.15 -4.06
CA LEU A 87 3.79 -2.01 -2.98
C LEU A 87 5.29 -1.80 -2.82
N ARG A 88 5.79 -1.85 -1.58
CA ARG A 88 7.22 -1.99 -1.33
C ARG A 88 7.48 -2.85 -0.11
N SER A 89 8.56 -3.61 -0.18
CA SER A 89 9.05 -4.43 0.92
C SER A 89 10.56 -4.50 0.86
N GLY A 90 11.23 -4.60 2.01
CA GLY A 90 12.67 -4.79 2.02
C GLY A 90 13.27 -5.01 3.39
N LYS A 91 14.54 -5.42 3.37
CA LYS A 91 15.37 -5.68 4.54
C LYS A 91 16.24 -4.47 4.87
N CYS A 92 16.62 -4.34 6.13
CA CYS A 92 17.48 -3.26 6.61
C CYS A 92 16.97 -1.86 6.22
N LEU A 93 15.64 -1.68 6.24
CA LEU A 93 15.01 -0.38 6.05
C LEU A 93 15.08 0.44 7.34
N ALA A 94 14.73 1.72 7.24
CA ALA A 94 14.81 2.65 8.38
C ALA A 94 13.92 2.24 9.57
N ALA A 95 12.81 1.54 9.31
CA ALA A 95 11.94 1.00 10.35
C ALA A 95 11.23 -0.28 9.89
N THR A 96 10.81 -1.09 10.87
CA THR A 96 9.92 -2.23 10.66
C THR A 96 8.48 -1.77 10.81
N ALA A 97 7.70 -1.86 9.72
CA ALA A 97 6.28 -1.60 9.74
C ALA A 97 5.58 -2.34 8.59
N ALA A 98 4.37 -2.82 8.84
CA ALA A 98 3.43 -3.24 7.81
C ALA A 98 2.27 -2.24 7.82
N GLU A 99 2.09 -1.50 6.73
CA GLU A 99 1.12 -0.41 6.67
C GLU A 99 0.56 -0.25 5.27
N VAL A 100 -0.75 -0.01 5.20
CA VAL A 100 -1.49 0.32 3.99
C VAL A 100 -1.91 1.78 4.07
N LEU A 101 -1.67 2.53 2.99
CA LEU A 101 -2.08 3.92 2.87
C LEU A 101 -2.91 4.10 1.61
N VAL A 102 -4.11 4.67 1.76
CA VAL A 102 -5.00 5.04 0.66
C VAL A 102 -5.07 6.55 0.61
N GLU A 103 -4.50 7.13 -0.45
CA GLU A 103 -4.55 8.56 -0.70
C GLU A 103 -5.78 8.91 -1.53
N LEU A 104 -6.54 9.90 -1.09
CA LEU A 104 -7.77 10.37 -1.75
C LEU A 104 -7.42 11.41 -2.80
N LYS A 105 -8.22 11.47 -3.87
CA LYS A 105 -8.10 12.57 -4.84
C LYS A 105 -8.40 13.91 -4.16
N PRO A 106 -7.69 14.99 -4.54
CA PRO A 106 -8.01 16.31 -4.03
C PRO A 106 -9.45 16.69 -4.40
N PRO A 107 -10.18 17.41 -3.52
CA PRO A 107 -11.53 17.85 -3.81
C PRO A 107 -11.55 18.79 -5.03
N PRO A 108 -12.58 18.73 -5.91
CA PRO A 108 -12.67 19.60 -7.08
C PRO A 108 -12.69 21.08 -6.71
N GLN A 109 -13.30 21.42 -5.57
CA GLN A 109 -13.29 22.76 -5.01
C GLN A 109 -12.24 22.84 -3.91
N ARG A 110 -11.26 23.72 -4.11
CA ARG A 110 -10.28 24.06 -3.09
C ARG A 110 -10.94 24.98 -2.09
N LEU A 111 -11.29 24.42 -0.93
CA LEU A 111 -11.83 25.22 0.16
C LEU A 111 -10.74 26.13 0.74
N PHE A 112 -9.49 25.69 0.75
CA PHE A 112 -8.37 26.43 1.34
C PHE A 112 -7.27 26.59 0.29
N ASP A 113 -6.95 27.83 -0.07
CA ASP A 113 -5.94 28.13 -1.11
C ASP A 113 -4.52 27.67 -0.71
N ASP A 114 -4.27 27.51 0.60
CA ASP A 114 -2.99 27.06 1.17
C ASP A 114 -2.93 25.55 1.50
N LEU A 115 -4.04 24.80 1.36
CA LEU A 115 -4.02 23.34 1.53
C LEU A 115 -3.46 22.59 0.31
N THR A 116 -3.00 23.31 -0.72
CA THR A 116 -1.87 22.82 -1.51
C THR A 116 -0.63 23.20 -0.76
N PRO A 117 -0.04 22.31 0.02
CA PRO A 117 1.17 22.68 0.69
C PRO A 117 2.22 22.65 -0.42
N VAL A 118 3.13 23.59 -0.37
CA VAL A 118 4.42 23.48 -1.06
C VAL A 118 5.10 22.13 -0.72
N ALA A 119 4.61 21.40 0.29
CA ALA A 119 5.11 20.11 0.77
C ALA A 119 4.08 19.16 1.44
N GLY A 120 2.82 19.03 1.00
CA GLY A 120 1.88 18.21 1.79
C GLY A 120 0.73 17.57 1.03
N ARG A 121 0.24 16.52 1.67
CA ARG A 121 -0.35 15.34 1.04
C ARG A 121 -1.85 15.51 0.92
N ALA A 122 -2.49 14.79 -0.01
CA ALA A 122 -3.95 14.76 -0.02
C ALA A 122 -4.49 14.03 1.24
N ASN A 123 -5.80 14.15 1.48
CA ASN A 123 -6.46 13.39 2.55
C ASN A 123 -6.17 11.90 2.36
N TYR A 124 -5.96 11.17 3.46
CA TYR A 124 -5.63 9.74 3.36
C TYR A 124 -6.24 8.92 4.49
N LEU A 125 -6.41 7.63 4.23
CA LEU A 125 -6.70 6.59 5.21
C LEU A 125 -5.45 5.72 5.38
N ARG A 126 -4.99 5.53 6.62
CA ARG A 126 -3.80 4.76 6.96
C ARG A 126 -4.16 3.62 7.90
N CYS A 127 -3.81 2.40 7.53
CA CYS A 127 -4.00 1.19 8.34
C CYS A 127 -2.64 0.55 8.60
N ARG A 128 -2.10 0.69 9.81
CA ARG A 128 -0.90 -0.01 10.26
C ARG A 128 -1.32 -1.34 10.86
N LEU A 129 -0.67 -2.41 10.42
CA LEU A 129 -0.91 -3.79 10.88
C LEU A 129 0.16 -4.26 11.86
N SER A 130 1.38 -3.72 11.77
CA SER A 130 2.50 -4.08 12.64
C SER A 130 3.48 -2.90 12.73
N PRO A 131 4.12 -2.65 13.89
CA PRO A 131 4.05 -3.43 15.14
C PRO A 131 2.77 -3.21 15.96
N ASN A 132 2.12 -2.06 15.82
CA ASN A 132 0.86 -1.75 16.51
C ASN A 132 -0.24 -1.55 15.47
N SER A 133 -1.42 -2.08 15.76
CA SER A 133 -2.61 -1.89 14.93
C SER A 133 -3.12 -0.45 15.07
N VAL A 134 -3.07 0.31 13.99
CA VAL A 134 -3.51 1.71 13.96
C VAL A 134 -4.39 1.94 12.75
N VAL A 135 -5.54 2.57 12.95
CA VAL A 135 -6.36 3.14 11.86
C VAL A 135 -6.34 4.64 12.02
N ALA A 136 -5.91 5.36 10.98
CA ALA A 136 -5.84 6.81 11.00
C ALA A 136 -6.46 7.43 9.75
N ILE A 137 -7.14 8.56 9.93
CA ILE A 137 -7.70 9.38 8.86
C ILE A 137 -7.03 10.76 8.94
N ALA A 138 -6.43 11.18 7.83
CA ALA A 138 -5.89 12.53 7.69
C ALA A 138 -6.83 13.40 6.85
N ALA A 139 -7.17 14.57 7.39
CA ALA A 139 -8.03 15.54 6.74
C ALA A 139 -7.55 16.97 7.00
N GLY A 140 -7.82 17.88 6.06
CA GLY A 140 -7.63 19.31 6.26
C GLY A 140 -8.66 19.89 7.25
N VAL A 141 -8.17 20.63 8.24
CA VAL A 141 -8.97 21.33 9.26
C VAL A 141 -8.69 22.82 9.17
N LYS A 142 -9.75 23.63 9.20
CA LYS A 142 -9.60 25.10 9.23
C LYS A 142 -8.87 25.52 10.51
N ARG A 143 -7.80 26.31 10.37
CA ARG A 143 -7.15 26.97 11.50
C ARG A 143 -8.10 28.01 12.10
N ALA A 144 -8.23 28.03 13.42
CA ALA A 144 -9.01 29.06 14.10
C ALA A 144 -8.41 30.45 13.79
N GLY A 145 -9.23 31.35 13.23
CA GLY A 145 -8.78 32.65 12.76
C GLY A 145 -9.72 33.27 11.73
N LYS A 146 -9.44 34.50 11.35
CA LYS A 146 -10.16 35.21 10.28
C LYS A 146 -9.73 34.72 8.90
N ASP A 147 -8.49 34.29 8.78
CA ASP A 147 -7.91 33.81 7.53
C ASP A 147 -8.47 32.43 7.15
N PHE A 148 -8.56 32.16 5.85
CA PHE A 148 -9.09 30.90 5.33
C PHE A 148 -7.97 29.88 5.08
N VAL A 149 -7.16 29.66 6.12
CA VAL A 149 -6.00 28.75 6.11
C VAL A 149 -6.38 27.45 6.81
N GLY A 150 -5.94 26.32 6.27
CA GLY A 150 -6.13 25.00 6.86
C GLY A 150 -4.80 24.34 7.22
N ASP A 151 -4.85 23.45 8.22
CA ASP A 151 -3.76 22.54 8.59
C ASP A 151 -4.22 21.10 8.38
N GLN A 152 -3.32 20.19 8.02
CA GLN A 152 -3.66 18.78 7.96
C GLN A 152 -3.56 18.16 9.36
N HIS A 153 -4.64 17.54 9.81
CA HIS A 153 -4.67 16.80 11.06
C HIS A 153 -4.90 15.32 10.79
N GLU A 154 -4.17 14.47 11.51
CA GLU A 154 -4.37 13.03 11.52
C GLU A 154 -5.07 12.61 12.82
N LEU A 155 -6.26 12.01 12.69
CA LEU A 155 -6.98 11.39 13.79
C LEU A 155 -6.70 9.90 13.72
N TYR A 156 -6.18 9.31 14.81
CA TYR A 156 -5.86 7.88 14.84
C TYR A 156 -6.51 7.16 16.02
N LEU A 157 -6.96 5.94 15.75
CA LEU A 157 -7.33 4.92 16.71
C LEU A 157 -6.16 3.94 16.83
N LEU A 158 -5.63 3.78 18.03
CA LEU A 158 -4.62 2.79 18.36
C LEU A 158 -5.29 1.62 19.07
N ASP A 159 -5.13 0.42 18.54
CA ASP A 159 -5.55 -0.81 19.19
C ASP A 159 -4.31 -1.50 19.77
N GLU A 160 -4.06 -1.22 21.06
CA GLU A 160 -3.11 -1.98 21.85
C GLU A 160 -3.85 -3.18 22.45
N GLN A 161 -3.68 -4.35 21.83
CA GLN A 161 -4.17 -5.63 22.36
C GLN A 161 -3.06 -6.29 23.19
N PRO A 162 -2.94 -6.02 24.51
CA PRO A 162 -2.00 -6.73 25.35
C PRO A 162 -2.38 -8.22 25.37
N GLY A 163 -1.46 -9.08 24.93
CA GLY A 163 -1.65 -10.53 24.92
C GLY A 163 -2.24 -11.10 23.63
N GLU A 164 -2.09 -10.40 22.50
CA GLU A 164 -2.37 -10.99 21.19
C GLU A 164 -1.63 -12.33 21.04
N LYS A 165 -2.38 -13.39 20.71
CA LYS A 165 -1.83 -14.73 20.58
C LYS A 165 -0.83 -14.76 19.41
N PRO A 166 0.27 -15.54 19.52
CA PRO A 166 1.19 -15.71 18.40
C PRO A 166 0.43 -16.17 17.16
N LEU A 167 0.72 -15.57 16.00
CA LEU A 167 0.05 -15.85 14.73
C LEU A 167 -0.07 -17.34 14.43
N TYR A 168 0.98 -18.12 14.70
CA TYR A 168 0.99 -19.57 14.49
C TYR A 168 0.02 -20.34 15.41
N GLU A 169 -0.20 -19.90 16.65
CA GLU A 169 -1.18 -20.55 17.53
C GLU A 169 -2.59 -20.41 16.94
N ARG A 170 -2.90 -19.22 16.40
CA ARG A 170 -4.18 -18.95 15.75
C ARG A 170 -4.35 -19.79 14.49
N LEU A 171 -3.37 -19.79 13.58
CA LEU A 171 -3.44 -20.57 12.35
C LEU A 171 -3.61 -22.08 12.61
N LEU A 172 -2.91 -22.63 13.62
CA LEU A 172 -3.07 -24.03 13.99
C LEU A 172 -4.45 -24.34 14.55
N ARG A 173 -4.98 -23.46 15.40
CA ARG A 173 -6.33 -23.58 15.95
C ARG A 173 -7.39 -23.56 14.84
N ASP A 174 -7.27 -22.63 13.90
CA ASP A 174 -8.22 -22.48 12.79
C ASP A 174 -8.16 -23.72 11.88
N THR A 175 -6.97 -24.26 11.62
CA THR A 175 -6.80 -25.55 10.91
C THR A 175 -7.53 -26.69 11.62
N MET A 176 -7.36 -26.83 12.94
CA MET A 176 -8.02 -27.89 13.73
C MET A 176 -9.54 -27.72 13.78
N ALA A 177 -10.03 -26.48 13.70
CA ALA A 177 -11.45 -26.15 13.64
C ALA A 177 -12.05 -26.29 12.23
N GLY A 178 -11.23 -26.52 11.20
CA GLY A 178 -11.66 -26.52 9.81
C GLY A 178 -12.02 -25.12 9.27
N ASP A 179 -11.55 -24.05 9.93
CA ASP A 179 -11.72 -22.67 9.48
C ASP A 179 -10.59 -22.28 8.52
N GLY A 180 -10.96 -22.14 7.25
CA GLY A 180 -10.06 -21.78 6.15
C GLY A 180 -9.88 -20.29 5.93
N ALA A 181 -10.52 -19.39 6.71
CA ALA A 181 -10.61 -17.98 6.36
C ALA A 181 -9.26 -17.22 6.31
N LEU A 182 -8.25 -17.70 7.04
CA LEU A 182 -6.89 -17.14 7.03
C LEU A 182 -5.94 -17.84 6.04
N PHE A 183 -6.42 -18.86 5.33
CA PHE A 183 -5.65 -19.59 4.35
C PHE A 183 -5.93 -19.07 2.95
N THR A 184 -4.87 -18.94 2.15
CA THR A 184 -5.01 -18.52 0.76
C THR A 184 -5.52 -19.69 -0.08
N ARG A 185 -6.50 -19.43 -0.93
CA ARG A 185 -7.03 -20.41 -1.90
C ARG A 185 -6.04 -20.64 -3.03
N GLU A 186 -6.13 -21.82 -3.65
CA GLU A 186 -5.30 -22.23 -4.80
C GLU A 186 -5.36 -21.23 -5.96
N ASP A 187 -6.56 -20.86 -6.40
CA ASP A 187 -6.78 -19.89 -7.48
C ASP A 187 -6.14 -18.51 -7.22
N ALA A 188 -6.19 -18.03 -5.99
CA ALA A 188 -5.54 -16.78 -5.59
C ALA A 188 -4.00 -16.90 -5.63
N VAL A 189 -3.45 -18.07 -5.30
CA VAL A 189 -2.02 -18.34 -5.40
C VAL A 189 -1.58 -18.39 -6.86
N GLU A 190 -2.30 -19.13 -7.71
CA GLU A 190 -2.00 -19.21 -9.15
C GLU A 190 -2.07 -17.83 -9.83
N ALA A 191 -3.08 -17.03 -9.50
CA ALA A 191 -3.20 -15.67 -10.00
C ALA A 191 -2.03 -14.78 -9.55
N ALA A 192 -1.62 -14.86 -8.27
CA ALA A 192 -0.48 -14.11 -7.77
C ALA A 192 0.81 -14.50 -8.51
N TRP A 193 1.02 -15.80 -8.77
CA TRP A 193 2.13 -16.29 -9.58
C TRP A 193 2.08 -15.75 -11.00
N ALA A 194 0.95 -15.83 -11.69
CA ALA A 194 0.79 -15.33 -13.06
C ALA A 194 1.10 -13.82 -13.19
N VAL A 195 0.85 -13.05 -12.13
CA VAL A 195 1.18 -11.61 -12.10
C VAL A 195 2.69 -11.38 -11.97
N VAL A 196 3.38 -12.13 -11.11
CA VAL A 196 4.81 -11.89 -10.81
C VAL A 196 5.78 -12.67 -11.69
N ASP A 197 5.36 -13.78 -12.29
CA ASP A 197 6.23 -14.71 -13.02
C ASP A 197 7.13 -14.04 -14.08
N PRO A 198 6.64 -13.10 -14.92
CA PRO A 198 7.49 -12.47 -15.95
C PRO A 198 8.69 -11.72 -15.37
N VAL A 199 8.51 -11.07 -14.22
CA VAL A 199 9.54 -10.25 -13.57
C VAL A 199 10.48 -11.06 -12.67
N LEU A 200 10.20 -12.34 -12.46
CA LEU A 200 11.15 -13.24 -11.78
C LEU A 200 12.34 -13.60 -12.66
N TYR A 201 12.13 -13.66 -13.98
CA TYR A 201 13.18 -14.02 -14.95
C TYR A 201 13.67 -12.83 -15.76
N THR A 202 12.77 -11.91 -16.11
CA THR A 202 13.10 -10.74 -16.93
C THR A 202 12.93 -9.49 -16.08
N HIS A 203 14.04 -8.90 -15.64
CA HIS A 203 14.02 -7.74 -14.77
C HIS A 203 15.26 -6.87 -14.95
N HIS A 204 15.14 -5.61 -14.55
CA HIS A 204 16.29 -4.71 -14.46
C HIS A 204 17.25 -5.13 -13.35
N ARG A 205 18.51 -4.67 -13.46
CA ARG A 205 19.54 -4.92 -12.43
C ARG A 205 19.19 -4.26 -11.11
N ILE A 206 19.67 -4.85 -10.01
CA ILE A 206 19.45 -4.29 -8.68
C ILE A 206 20.10 -2.91 -8.50
N HIS A 207 19.44 -2.06 -7.73
CA HIS A 207 19.97 -0.78 -7.27
C HIS A 207 20.47 -0.89 -5.83
N ARG A 208 21.70 -0.43 -5.56
CA ARG A 208 22.23 -0.47 -4.20
C ARG A 208 21.59 0.60 -3.31
N TYR A 209 21.29 0.25 -2.07
CA TYR A 209 20.84 1.20 -1.06
C TYR A 209 21.61 1.03 0.26
N LYS A 210 21.67 2.09 1.05
CA LYS A 210 22.34 2.08 2.36
C LYS A 210 21.40 1.43 3.40
N PRO A 211 21.89 0.51 4.25
CA PRO A 211 21.13 0.05 5.42
C PRO A 211 20.62 1.23 6.27
N GLY A 212 19.37 1.14 6.74
CA GLY A 212 18.70 2.19 7.49
C GLY A 212 18.03 3.28 6.64
N ASN A 213 18.13 3.22 5.31
CA ASN A 213 17.34 4.08 4.41
C ASN A 213 16.03 3.39 3.99
N TRP A 214 15.16 4.12 3.29
CA TRP A 214 13.87 3.62 2.81
C TRP A 214 13.90 2.95 1.41
N GLY A 215 15.09 2.60 0.92
CA GLY A 215 15.28 2.01 -0.40
C GLY A 215 16.26 2.82 -1.26
N SER A 216 16.20 2.61 -2.58
CA SER A 216 17.02 3.31 -3.57
C SER A 216 16.34 4.57 -4.08
N LYS A 217 17.13 5.52 -4.63
CA LYS A 217 16.57 6.72 -5.28
C LYS A 217 15.68 6.40 -6.47
N GLN A 218 15.91 5.26 -7.11
CA GLN A 218 15.08 4.75 -8.19
C GLN A 218 13.67 4.41 -7.71
N ALA A 219 13.52 3.90 -6.48
CA ALA A 219 12.19 3.67 -5.91
C ALA A 219 11.44 4.98 -5.65
N ASP A 220 12.14 6.06 -5.27
CA ASP A 220 11.53 7.39 -5.11
C ASP A 220 11.10 7.97 -6.46
N ALA A 221 11.95 7.86 -7.48
CA ALA A 221 11.63 8.31 -8.84
C ALA A 221 10.48 7.49 -9.46
N PHE A 222 10.34 6.23 -9.05
CA PHE A 222 9.32 5.31 -9.56
C PHE A 222 7.89 5.70 -9.15
N ILE A 223 7.69 6.20 -7.93
CA ILE A 223 6.37 6.68 -7.46
C ILE A 223 6.10 8.14 -7.79
N ALA A 224 7.15 8.93 -8.11
CA ALA A 224 7.07 10.38 -8.32
C ALA A 224 5.95 10.87 -9.26
N PRO A 225 5.55 10.15 -10.34
CA PRO A 225 4.43 10.56 -11.17
C PRO A 225 3.08 10.63 -10.43
N ASP A 226 2.89 9.80 -9.41
CA ASP A 226 1.61 9.66 -8.68
C ASP A 226 1.67 10.14 -7.23
N GLY A 227 2.86 10.52 -6.74
CA GLY A 227 3.04 11.07 -5.40
C GLY A 227 4.38 10.73 -4.78
N ASN A 228 4.40 10.60 -3.44
CA ASN A 228 5.60 10.26 -2.69
C ASN A 228 5.33 9.10 -1.73
N TRP A 229 6.37 8.32 -1.45
CA TRP A 229 6.31 7.29 -0.44
C TRP A 229 5.93 7.85 0.93
N HIS A 230 5.00 7.19 1.60
CA HIS A 230 4.83 7.38 3.04
C HIS A 230 6.00 6.73 3.78
N TYR A 231 6.57 7.41 4.77
CA TYR A 231 7.61 6.83 5.62
C TYR A 231 7.03 6.60 7.01
N PRO A 232 6.74 5.33 7.37
CA PRO A 232 6.22 5.01 8.69
C PRO A 232 7.09 5.60 9.79
N ILE A 233 6.48 6.37 10.68
CA ILE A 233 7.16 6.88 11.86
C ILE A 233 7.54 5.67 12.73
N PRO A 234 8.84 5.48 13.04
CA PRO A 234 9.27 4.42 13.93
C PRO A 234 8.59 4.64 15.28
N VAL A 235 7.90 3.62 15.79
CA VAL A 235 7.45 3.65 17.18
C VAL A 235 8.72 3.71 18.03
N LYS A 236 8.94 4.81 18.74
CA LYS A 236 10.01 4.85 19.74
C LYS A 236 9.73 3.72 20.71
N ALA A 237 10.67 2.78 20.86
CA ALA A 237 10.59 1.79 21.93
C ALA A 237 10.35 2.55 23.24
N ALA A 238 9.24 2.24 23.92
CA ALA A 238 9.04 2.72 25.27
C ALA A 238 10.27 2.31 26.09
N LYS A 239 10.92 3.31 26.70
CA LYS A 239 12.03 3.09 27.62
C LYS A 239 11.53 2.46 28.91
#